data_AF-A0A6V7I560-F1
#
_entry.id   AF-A0A6V7I560-F1
#
_cell.length_a   1.000
_cell.length_b   1.000
_cell.length_c   1.000
_cell.angle_alpha   90.00
_cell.angle_beta   90.00
_cell.angle_gamma   90.00
#
_symmetry.space_group_name_H-M   'P 1'
#
loop_
_entity.id
_entity.type
_entity.pdbx_description
1 polymer ?
#
loop_
_entity_poly.entity_id
_entity_poly.type
_entity_poly.pdbx_seq_one_letter_code
_entity_poly.pdbx_strand_id
1 'polypeptide(L)'
;LTFEIAEGGFLDIDVKIVGPDGKVIYQGEQEGNGKYTFAAYMPGVYTYCFSNQKSTMTPKVVMFNMVVSDPPKTGEERKGEGEDDEGNHVKLDDMIKDLSTSLSSVKSEQEYMQ
;
A
#
# COMPACT_ATOMS: atom_id res chain seq x y z
N LEU A 1 -0.42 -2.42 2.07
CA LEU A 1 -1.59 -3.19 2.54
C LEU A 1 -1.64 -3.08 4.05
N THR A 2 -2.75 -2.61 4.60
CA THR A 2 -3.08 -2.70 6.02
C THR A 2 -4.35 -3.54 6.13
N PHE A 3 -4.44 -4.46 7.08
CA PHE A 3 -5.65 -5.27 7.27
C PHE A 3 -5.88 -5.65 8.74
N GLU A 4 -7.12 -6.01 9.04
CA GLU A 4 -7.58 -6.52 10.33
C GLU A 4 -8.79 -7.44 10.14
N ILE A 5 -8.93 -8.42 11.03
CA ILE A 5 -10.11 -9.30 11.08
C ILE A 5 -11.13 -8.70 12.04
N ALA A 6 -12.19 -8.13 11.47
CA ALA A 6 -13.26 -7.51 12.24
C ALA A 6 -14.16 -8.54 12.92
N GLU A 7 -14.47 -9.64 12.23
CA GLU A 7 -15.39 -10.67 12.74
C GLU A 7 -15.03 -12.07 12.23
N GLY A 8 -15.42 -13.08 13.01
CA GLY A 8 -15.42 -14.49 12.60
C GLY A 8 -14.29 -15.33 13.21
N GLY A 9 -14.63 -16.58 13.59
CA GLY A 9 -13.69 -17.61 14.05
C GLY A 9 -12.78 -17.14 15.19
N PHE A 10 -11.48 -17.44 15.04
CA PHE A 10 -10.41 -17.06 15.98
C PHE A 10 -9.83 -15.67 15.72
N LEU A 11 -10.47 -14.86 14.87
CA LEU A 11 -9.98 -13.53 14.46
C LEU A 11 -8.57 -13.60 13.83
N ASP A 12 -8.33 -14.61 13.00
CA ASP A 12 -7.07 -14.85 12.30
C ASP A 12 -7.30 -14.99 10.77
N ILE A 13 -6.26 -14.87 9.93
CA ILE A 13 -6.35 -15.17 8.50
C ILE A 13 -4.97 -15.52 7.95
N ASP A 14 -4.93 -16.36 6.92
CA ASP A 14 -3.71 -16.57 6.15
C ASP A 14 -3.63 -15.51 5.04
N VAL A 15 -2.51 -14.79 4.95
CA VAL A 15 -2.28 -13.75 3.95
C VAL A 15 -1.15 -14.16 3.03
N LYS A 16 -1.34 -14.01 1.71
CA LYS A 16 -0.30 -14.28 0.73
C LYS A 16 -0.25 -13.17 -0.32
N ILE A 17 0.94 -12.64 -0.58
CA ILE A 17 1.20 -11.65 -1.62
C ILE A 17 2.11 -12.27 -2.67
N VAL A 18 1.67 -12.24 -3.92
CA VAL A 18 2.37 -12.84 -5.06
C VAL A 18 2.66 -11.76 -6.10
N GLY A 19 3.90 -11.70 -6.56
CA GLY A 19 4.31 -10.77 -7.60
C GLY A 19 3.95 -11.23 -9.02
N PRO A 20 4.24 -10.39 -10.03
CA PRO A 20 3.88 -10.67 -11.42
C PRO A 20 4.56 -11.91 -12.02
N ASP A 21 5.71 -12.31 -11.48
CA ASP A 21 6.46 -13.50 -11.87
C ASP A 21 6.02 -14.78 -11.12
N GLY A 22 4.98 -14.68 -10.29
CA GLY A 22 4.51 -15.78 -9.45
C GLY A 22 5.31 -16.00 -8.16
N LYS A 23 6.33 -15.19 -7.87
CA LYS A 23 7.08 -15.29 -6.61
C LYS A 23 6.26 -14.76 -5.44
N VAL A 24 6.35 -15.48 -4.33
CA VAL A 24 5.76 -15.06 -3.06
C VAL A 24 6.62 -13.94 -2.47
N ILE A 25 6.01 -12.77 -2.33
CA ILE A 25 6.62 -11.58 -1.71
C ILE A 25 6.42 -11.65 -0.19
N TYR A 26 5.25 -12.10 0.23
CA TYR A 26 4.87 -12.22 1.62
C TYR A 26 3.93 -13.41 1.84
N GLN A 27 4.10 -14.08 2.97
CA GLN A 27 3.21 -15.13 3.44
C GLN A 27 3.13 -15.09 4.97
N GLY A 28 1.93 -14.82 5.48
CA GLY A 28 1.58 -14.86 6.89
C GLY A 28 0.55 -15.95 7.14
N GLU A 29 0.67 -16.65 8.26
CA GLU A 29 -0.31 -17.63 8.71
C GLU A 29 -0.96 -17.15 10.01
N GLN A 30 -2.28 -17.32 10.12
CA GLN A 30 -3.05 -17.00 11.32
C GLN A 30 -2.84 -15.58 11.88
N GLU A 31 -2.81 -14.57 11.01
CA GLU A 31 -2.66 -13.17 11.42
C GLU A 31 -4.01 -12.51 11.69
N GLY A 32 -4.16 -11.83 12.83
CA GLY A 32 -5.38 -11.06 13.13
C GLY A 32 -5.39 -9.63 12.60
N ASN A 33 -4.20 -9.06 12.39
CA ASN A 33 -4.00 -7.78 11.73
C ASN A 33 -2.57 -7.70 11.18
N GLY A 34 -2.31 -6.72 10.31
CA GLY A 34 -0.98 -6.48 9.80
C GLY A 34 -0.87 -5.26 8.90
N LYS A 35 0.35 -4.74 8.79
CA LYS A 35 0.71 -3.66 7.86
C LYS A 35 1.95 -4.08 7.06
N TYR A 36 1.76 -4.22 5.76
CA TYR A 36 2.77 -4.64 4.80
C TYR A 36 3.00 -3.57 3.74
N THR A 37 4.25 -3.13 3.63
CA THR A 37 4.72 -2.14 2.65
C THR A 37 5.92 -2.73 1.92
N PHE A 38 5.89 -2.72 0.59
CA PHE A 38 7.01 -3.15 -0.23
C PHE A 38 7.07 -2.31 -1.51
N ALA A 39 8.26 -2.21 -2.11
CA ALA A 39 8.43 -1.60 -3.42
C ALA A 39 8.19 -2.64 -4.51
N ALA A 40 7.41 -2.30 -5.53
CA ALA A 40 7.21 -3.14 -6.71
C ALA A 40 8.55 -3.33 -7.44
N TYR A 41 9.10 -4.55 -7.43
CA TYR A 41 10.41 -4.84 -8.00
C TYR A 41 10.36 -5.03 -9.53
N MET A 42 9.18 -5.28 -10.08
CA MET A 42 8.94 -5.33 -11.53
C MET A 42 7.54 -4.81 -11.89
N PRO A 43 7.36 -4.28 -13.11
CA PRO A 43 6.04 -3.93 -13.63
C PRO A 43 5.15 -5.17 -13.79
N GLY A 44 3.87 -5.06 -13.43
CA GLY A 44 2.89 -6.12 -13.66
C GLY A 44 1.84 -6.19 -12.54
N VAL A 45 1.10 -7.30 -12.54
CA VAL A 45 0.00 -7.54 -11.60
C VAL A 45 0.50 -8.19 -10.32
N TYR A 46 0.21 -7.57 -9.18
CA TYR A 46 0.46 -8.12 -7.85
C TYR A 46 -0.85 -8.68 -7.30
N THR A 47 -0.82 -9.91 -6.79
CA THR A 47 -2.01 -10.61 -6.26
C THR A 47 -1.93 -10.69 -4.74
N TYR A 48 -3.00 -10.27 -4.07
CA TYR A 48 -3.16 -10.34 -2.63
C TYR A 48 -4.27 -11.33 -2.29
N CYS A 49 -3.96 -12.37 -1.53
CA CYS A 49 -4.87 -13.44 -1.17
C CYS A 49 -5.10 -13.46 0.35
N PHE A 50 -6.37 -13.52 0.76
CA PHE A 50 -6.80 -13.82 2.12
C PHE A 50 -7.46 -15.20 2.13
N SER A 51 -6.92 -16.14 2.91
CA SER A 51 -7.39 -17.52 2.96
C SER A 51 -7.94 -17.87 4.34
N ASN A 52 -9.15 -18.43 4.35
CA ASN A 52 -9.83 -18.91 5.56
C ASN A 52 -9.80 -20.46 5.66
N GLN A 53 -8.79 -21.11 5.09
CA GLN A 53 -8.79 -22.57 4.96
C GLN A 53 -8.53 -23.32 6.28
N LYS A 54 -7.85 -22.70 7.25
CA LYS A 54 -7.44 -23.37 8.50
C LYS A 54 -8.34 -23.11 9.72
N SER A 55 -9.19 -22.07 9.72
CA SER A 55 -10.02 -21.68 10.89
C SER A 55 -11.52 -21.72 10.56
N THR A 56 -11.97 -22.85 10.01
CA THR A 56 -13.23 -23.03 9.26
C THR A 56 -14.47 -23.33 10.10
N MET A 57 -14.83 -22.45 11.05
CA MET A 57 -16.15 -22.56 11.70
C MET A 57 -17.15 -21.50 11.23
N THR A 58 -16.70 -20.32 10.82
CA THR A 58 -17.57 -19.24 10.34
C THR A 58 -16.92 -18.46 9.19
N PRO A 59 -17.70 -17.76 8.36
CA PRO A 59 -17.19 -16.69 7.51
C PRO A 59 -16.39 -15.68 8.34
N LYS A 60 -15.39 -15.06 7.73
CA LYS A 60 -14.58 -14.01 8.34
C LYS A 60 -14.74 -12.70 7.58
N VAL A 61 -14.83 -11.61 8.33
CA VAL A 61 -14.90 -10.25 7.79
C VAL A 61 -13.51 -9.64 7.91
N VAL A 62 -12.89 -9.35 6.76
CA VAL A 62 -11.56 -8.73 6.68
C VAL A 62 -11.74 -7.28 6.26
N MET A 63 -11.31 -6.35 7.10
CA MET A 63 -11.18 -4.94 6.74
C MET A 63 -9.76 -4.73 6.22
N PHE A 64 -9.61 -4.07 5.07
CA PHE A 64 -8.31 -3.80 4.51
C PHE A 64 -8.25 -2.46 3.78
N ASN A 65 -7.06 -1.87 3.78
CA ASN A 65 -6.73 -0.66 3.04
C ASN A 65 -5.47 -0.87 2.20
N MET A 66 -5.48 -0.38 0.96
CA MET A 66 -4.38 -0.50 0.02
C MET A 66 -3.97 0.86 -0.50
N VAL A 67 -2.73 1.25 -0.18
CA VAL A 67 -2.10 2.46 -0.70
C VAL A 67 -1.03 2.04 -1.70
N VAL A 68 -1.15 2.55 -2.93
CA VAL A 68 -0.18 2.37 -4.01
C VAL A 68 0.33 3.76 -4.37
N SER A 69 1.64 3.97 -4.22
CA SER A 69 2.29 5.24 -4.57
C SER A 69 3.07 5.09 -5.87
N ASP A 70 3.16 6.20 -6.61
CA ASP A 70 4.06 6.28 -7.76
C ASP A 70 5.51 6.00 -7.32
N PRO A 71 6.33 5.37 -8.18
CA PRO A 71 7.76 5.27 -7.90
C PRO A 71 8.33 6.69 -7.73
N PRO A 72 9.28 6.90 -6.80
CA PRO A 72 9.96 8.18 -6.71
C PRO A 72 10.58 8.49 -8.08
N LYS A 73 10.33 9.70 -8.60
CA LYS A 73 10.94 10.17 -9.85
C LYS A 73 12.45 10.32 -9.65
N THR A 74 13.22 9.24 -9.75
CA THR A 74 14.67 9.34 -9.87
C THR A 74 14.99 9.76 -11.31
N GLY A 75 15.01 11.07 -11.55
CA GLY A 75 15.27 11.60 -12.88
C GLY A 75 15.12 13.10 -13.07
N GLU A 76 15.51 13.95 -12.12
CA GLU A 76 16.08 15.25 -12.51
C GLU A 76 17.59 15.06 -12.65
N GLU A 77 17.98 14.83 -13.90
CA GLU A 77 19.34 14.94 -14.37
C GLU A 77 19.92 16.26 -13.87
N ARG A 78 21.08 16.21 -13.23
CA ARG A 78 21.96 17.37 -13.10
C ARG A 78 22.31 17.86 -14.51
N LYS A 79 21.49 18.76 -15.06
CA LYS A 79 21.82 19.56 -16.23
C LYS A 79 21.82 21.02 -15.82
N GLY A 80 23.02 21.59 -15.87
CA GLY A 80 23.28 22.94 -16.37
C GLY A 80 22.68 24.09 -15.59
N GLU A 81 23.57 24.88 -15.01
CA GLU A 81 23.34 26.27 -14.60
C GLU A 81 22.56 27.06 -15.67
N GLY A 82 21.53 27.78 -15.21
CA GLY A 82 20.73 28.71 -15.99
C GLY A 82 19.55 29.21 -15.15
N GLU A 83 19.66 30.41 -14.61
CA GLU A 83 18.58 31.14 -13.92
C GLU A 83 17.36 31.30 -14.84
N ASP A 84 16.14 31.20 -14.28
CA ASP A 84 14.95 32.04 -14.54
C ASP A 84 13.67 31.32 -14.02
N ASP A 85 13.07 31.86 -12.95
CA ASP A 85 11.68 31.83 -12.42
C ASP A 85 10.74 30.58 -12.49
N GLU A 86 10.98 29.57 -13.35
CA GLU A 86 10.11 28.39 -13.54
C GLU A 86 10.35 27.27 -12.50
N GLY A 87 11.54 27.22 -11.89
CA GLY A 87 11.90 26.19 -10.91
C GLY A 87 11.20 26.31 -9.56
N ASN A 88 10.53 27.43 -9.28
CA ASN A 88 9.82 27.64 -8.02
C ASN A 88 8.40 27.06 -8.09
N HIS A 89 7.72 27.17 -9.23
CA HIS A 89 6.39 26.60 -9.43
C HIS A 89 6.38 25.08 -9.37
N VAL A 90 7.38 24.42 -9.97
CA VAL A 90 7.53 22.95 -9.94
C VAL A 90 7.71 22.43 -8.51
N LYS A 91 8.50 23.12 -7.69
CA LYS A 91 8.68 22.78 -6.27
C LYS A 91 7.41 22.97 -5.46
N LEU A 92 6.62 24.02 -5.76
CA LEU A 92 5.31 24.21 -5.12
C LEU A 92 4.33 23.10 -5.52
N ASP A 93 4.27 22.73 -6.79
CA ASP A 93 3.40 21.66 -7.28
C ASP A 93 3.75 20.29 -6.65
N ASP A 94 5.05 19.99 -6.51
CA ASP A 94 5.51 18.79 -5.81
C ASP A 94 5.13 18.82 -4.32
N MET A 95 5.33 19.95 -3.63
CA MET A 95 4.90 20.11 -2.23
C MET A 95 3.38 19.98 -2.06
N ILE A 96 2.60 20.50 -3.01
CA ILE A 96 1.13 20.38 -3.02
C ILE A 96 0.73 18.92 -3.24
N LYS A 97 1.40 18.20 -4.14
CA LYS A 97 1.15 16.76 -4.38
C LYS A 97 1.48 15.92 -3.15
N ASP A 98 2.59 16.21 -2.47
CA ASP A 98 2.99 15.52 -1.24
C ASP A 98 2.01 15.77 -0.09
N LEU A 99 1.57 17.02 0.08
CA LEU A 99 0.56 17.37 1.08
C LEU A 99 -0.79 16.70 0.78
N SER A 100 -1.22 16.71 -0.48
CA SER A 100 -2.45 16.04 -0.92
C SER A 100 -2.38 14.53 -0.66
N THR A 101 -1.24 13.90 -0.93
CA THR A 101 -1.04 12.47 -0.69
C THR A 101 -1.10 12.16 0.81
N SER A 102 -0.45 13.00 1.62
CA SER A 102 -0.45 12.88 3.09
C SER A 102 -1.86 13.03 3.67
N LEU A 103 -2.61 14.05 3.22
CA LEU A 103 -4.00 14.27 3.64
C LEU A 103 -4.93 13.14 3.22
N SER A 104 -4.78 12.62 1.99
CA SER A 104 -5.54 11.45 1.55
C SER A 104 -5.23 10.21 2.40
N SER A 105 -3.96 9.99 2.77
CA SER A 105 -3.57 8.90 3.66
C SER A 105 -4.24 9.02 5.03
N VAL A 106 -4.20 10.21 5.66
CA VAL A 106 -4.85 10.46 6.95
C VAL A 106 -6.37 10.28 6.85
N LYS A 107 -6.98 10.76 5.77
CA LYS A 107 -8.42 10.57 5.53
C LYS A 107 -8.79 9.09 5.43
N SER A 108 -8.02 8.32 4.66
CA SER A 108 -8.25 6.88 4.54
C SER A 108 -8.07 6.14 5.87
N GLU A 109 -7.14 6.59 6.73
CA GLU A 109 -7.00 6.04 8.09
C GLU A 109 -8.19 6.41 9.01
N GLN A 110 -8.75 7.62 8.86
CA GLN A 110 -9.94 8.03 9.62
C GLN A 110 -11.22 7.33 9.18
N GLU A 111 -11.42 7.15 7.88
CA GLU A 111 -12.56 6.39 7.33
C GLU A 111 -12.51 4.91 7.70
N TYR A 112 -11.31 4.36 7.91
CA TYR A 112 -11.13 2.98 8.35
C TYR A 112 -11.58 2.75 9.82
N MET A 113 -11.58 3.79 10.66
CA MET A 113 -11.97 3.70 12.08
C MET A 113 -13.45 4.02 12.36
N GLN A 114 -14.26 4.32 11.34
CA GLN A 114 -15.71 4.51 11.43
C GLN A 114 -16.46 3.25 10.98
#